data_AF-A0A650CIP0-F1
#
_entry.id   AF-A0A650CIP0-F1
#
_cell.length_a   1.000
_cell.length_b   1.000
_cell.length_c   1.000
_cell.angle_alpha   90.00
_cell.angle_beta   90.00
_cell.angle_gamma   90.00
#
_symmetry.space_group_name_H-M   'P 1'
#
loop_
_entity.id
_entity.type
_entity.pdbx_description
1 polymer ?
#
loop_
_entity_poly.entity_id
_entity_poly.type
_entity_poly.pdbx_seq_one_letter_code
_entity_poly.pdbx_strand_id
1 'polypeptide(L)'
;MGRTQPSYTRAVDKELETVEKIISRLHSPSLESLLEEVRKKVRYIQSASYDEFVDPYNLVYFTFIWALAEECEKWKKLYLTLIQQKEE
;
A
#
# COMPACT_ATOMS: atom_id res chain seq x y z
N MET A 1 7.58 20.34 1.79
CA MET A 1 8.63 19.32 1.58
C MET A 1 9.36 19.12 2.89
N GLY A 2 8.83 18.26 3.75
CA GLY A 2 9.25 18.17 5.15
C GLY A 2 9.98 16.86 5.41
N ARG A 3 11.26 16.99 5.81
CA ARG A 3 11.95 16.15 6.78
C ARG A 3 11.68 14.64 6.64
N THR A 4 12.34 13.94 5.73
CA THR A 4 12.50 12.49 5.85
C THR A 4 13.95 12.21 6.20
N GLN A 5 14.21 11.40 7.24
CA GLN A 5 15.57 10.97 7.54
C GLN A 5 16.08 10.10 6.37
N PRO A 6 17.18 10.47 5.68
CA PRO A 6 17.65 9.74 4.49
C PRO A 6 17.92 8.26 4.75
N SER A 7 18.36 7.91 5.97
CA SER A 7 18.54 6.54 6.43
C SER A 7 17.23 5.76 6.52
N TYR A 8 16.17 6.40 7.02
CA TYR A 8 14.86 5.78 7.17
C TYR A 8 14.17 5.55 5.83
N THR A 9 14.19 6.53 4.93
CA THR A 9 13.67 6.37 3.56
C THR A 9 14.32 5.19 2.85
N ARG A 10 15.66 5.09 2.94
CA ARG A 10 16.39 3.99 2.33
C ARG A 10 16.05 2.63 2.95
N ALA A 11 15.78 2.58 4.26
CA ALA A 11 15.34 1.36 4.92
C ALA A 11 13.95 0.92 4.42
N VAL A 12 13.01 1.87 4.30
CA VAL A 12 11.68 1.61 3.71
C VAL A 12 11.80 1.10 2.27
N ASP A 13 12.68 1.70 1.46
CA ASP A 13 12.89 1.29 0.08
C ASP A 13 13.45 -0.13 -0.01
N LYS A 14 14.36 -0.50 0.90
CA LYS A 14 14.91 -1.86 0.98
C LYS A 14 13.83 -2.89 1.36
N GLU A 15 12.92 -2.54 2.27
CA GLU A 15 11.79 -3.40 2.61
C GLU A 15 10.84 -3.58 1.42
N LEU A 16 10.54 -2.50 0.68
CA LEU A 16 9.77 -2.59 -0.56
C LEU A 16 10.42 -3.48 -1.62
N GLU A 17 11.73 -3.35 -1.86
CA GLU A 17 12.47 -4.22 -2.78
C GLU A 17 12.43 -5.69 -2.35
N THR A 18 12.45 -5.95 -1.03
CA THR A 18 12.37 -7.30 -0.48
C THR A 18 11.00 -7.90 -0.75
N VAL A 19 9.93 -7.15 -0.49
CA VAL A 19 8.56 -7.57 -0.79
C VAL A 19 8.35 -7.77 -2.30
N GLU A 20 8.87 -6.88 -3.13
CA GLU A 20 8.82 -7.00 -4.60
C GLU A 20 9.42 -8.32 -5.08
N LYS A 21 10.61 -8.69 -4.59
CA LYS A 21 11.26 -9.97 -4.92
C LYS A 21 10.46 -11.18 -4.47
N ILE A 22 9.72 -11.08 -3.37
CA ILE A 22 8.83 -12.15 -2.91
C ILE A 22 7.62 -12.26 -3.85
N ILE A 23 6.97 -11.15 -4.14
CA ILE A 23 5.79 -11.09 -5.02
C ILE A 23 6.14 -11.60 -6.43
N SER A 24 7.29 -11.20 -6.97
CA SER A 24 7.74 -11.64 -8.30
C SER A 24 7.95 -13.15 -8.40
N ARG A 25 8.28 -13.82 -7.28
CA ARG A 25 8.42 -15.29 -7.20
C ARG A 25 7.09 -16.00 -6.99
N LEU A 26 6.10 -15.31 -6.43
CA LEU A 26 4.76 -15.85 -6.23
C LEU A 26 3.90 -15.79 -7.51
N HIS A 27 4.31 -15.00 -8.51
CA HIS A 27 3.61 -14.84 -9.79
C HIS A 27 2.12 -14.54 -9.61
N SER A 28 1.80 -13.63 -8.68
CA SER A 28 0.43 -13.24 -8.35
C SER A 28 0.11 -11.87 -8.92
N PRO A 29 -0.69 -11.78 -10.00
CA PRO A 29 -1.03 -10.49 -10.61
C PRO A 29 -1.76 -9.54 -9.66
N SER A 30 -2.56 -10.09 -8.73
CA SER A 30 -3.26 -9.28 -7.72
C SER A 30 -2.28 -8.64 -6.72
N LEU A 31 -1.23 -9.36 -6.32
CA LEU A 31 -0.20 -8.81 -5.44
C LEU A 31 0.70 -7.80 -6.17
N GLU A 32 1.02 -8.04 -7.45
CA GLU A 32 1.75 -7.07 -8.28
C GLU A 32 0.96 -5.77 -8.42
N SER A 33 -0.34 -5.87 -8.74
CA SER A 33 -1.22 -4.69 -8.81
C SER A 33 -1.33 -3.97 -7.46
N LEU A 34 -1.38 -4.71 -6.34
CA LEU A 34 -1.44 -4.11 -5.01
C LEU A 34 -0.13 -3.41 -4.65
N LEU A 35 1.02 -3.98 -5.01
CA LEU A 35 2.34 -3.38 -4.77
C LEU A 35 2.48 -2.03 -5.49
N GLU A 36 1.95 -1.90 -6.71
CA GLU A 36 1.94 -0.62 -7.44
C GLU A 36 1.15 0.46 -6.70
N GLU A 37 0.02 0.10 -6.08
CA GLU A 37 -0.74 1.03 -5.23
C GLU A 37 0.01 1.38 -3.94
N VAL A 38 0.71 0.41 -3.34
CA VAL A 38 1.55 0.63 -2.16
C VAL A 38 2.69 1.62 -2.46
N ARG A 39 3.37 1.50 -3.61
CA ARG A 39 4.44 2.42 -4.01
C ARG A 39 3.97 3.87 -4.09
N LYS A 40 2.74 4.10 -4.56
CA LYS A 40 2.13 5.43 -4.62
C LYS A 40 1.83 6.00 -3.23
N LYS A 41 1.60 5.13 -2.23
CA LYS A 41 1.10 5.48 -0.90
C LYS A 41 2.18 5.58 0.18
N VAL A 42 3.26 4.82 0.05
CA VAL A 42 4.27 4.63 1.11
C VAL A 42 4.85 5.94 1.64
N ARG A 43 5.05 6.94 0.76
CA ARG A 43 5.59 8.25 1.15
C ARG A 43 4.63 9.09 1.98
N TYR A 44 3.31 8.90 1.79
CA TYR A 44 2.31 9.56 2.62
C TYR A 44 2.33 8.99 4.03
N ILE A 45 2.39 7.67 4.18
CA ILE A 45 2.52 7.02 5.49
C ILE A 45 3.83 7.42 6.15
N GLN A 46 4.94 7.39 5.42
CA GLN A 46 6.25 7.80 5.92
C GLN A 46 6.28 9.25 6.42
N SER A 47 5.55 10.15 5.76
CA SER A 47 5.43 11.54 6.19
C SER A 47 4.50 11.69 7.38
N ALA A 48 3.44 10.87 7.45
CA ALA A 48 2.48 10.87 8.54
C ALA A 48 3.02 10.22 9.83
N SER A 49 4.02 9.33 9.70
CA SER A 49 4.68 8.64 10.82
C SER A 49 6.02 9.28 11.19
N TYR A 50 6.22 10.56 10.91
CA TYR A 50 7.53 11.21 11.03
C TYR A 50 8.02 11.35 12.48
N ASP A 51 7.10 11.69 13.40
CA ASP A 51 7.42 11.90 14.81
C ASP A 51 7.30 10.59 15.62
N GLU A 52 6.82 9.54 14.97
CA GLU A 52 6.56 8.23 15.52
C GLU A 52 7.72 7.28 15.22
N PHE A 53 8.11 6.47 16.22
CA PHE A 53 9.05 5.38 15.98
C PHE A 53 8.33 4.20 15.32
N VAL A 54 8.26 4.21 13.99
CA VAL A 54 7.69 3.12 13.20
C VAL A 54 8.81 2.36 12.50
N ASP A 55 8.87 1.05 12.69
CA ASP A 55 9.82 0.21 11.96
C ASP A 55 9.51 0.21 10.44
N PRO A 56 10.51 0.27 9.54
CA PRO A 56 10.29 0.25 8.09
C PRO A 56 9.44 -0.91 7.58
N TYR A 57 9.58 -2.10 8.18
CA TYR A 57 8.75 -3.26 7.89
C TYR A 57 7.28 -2.92 8.20
N ASN A 58 6.99 -2.49 9.43
CA ASN A 58 5.64 -2.14 9.86
C ASN A 58 5.00 -1.07 8.98
N LEU A 59 5.78 -0.07 8.55
CA LEU A 59 5.33 0.97 7.64
C LEU A 59 4.89 0.40 6.29
N VAL A 60 5.70 -0.48 5.69
CA VAL A 60 5.37 -1.12 4.40
C VAL A 60 4.12 -1.98 4.54
N TYR A 61 4.03 -2.84 5.55
CA TYR A 61 2.86 -3.70 5.75
C TYR A 61 1.60 -2.91 6.08
N PHE A 62 1.70 -1.84 6.86
CA PHE A 62 0.58 -0.93 7.09
C PHE A 62 0.10 -0.31 5.77
N THR A 63 1.03 0.08 4.90
CA THR A 63 0.69 0.62 3.58
C THR A 63 -0.02 -0.43 2.71
N PHE A 64 0.37 -1.70 2.78
CA PHE A 64 -0.35 -2.81 2.13
C PHE A 64 -1.77 -2.96 2.64
N ILE A 65 -1.96 -2.94 3.96
CA ILE A 65 -3.29 -3.04 4.58
C ILE A 65 -4.18 -1.87 4.13
N TRP A 66 -3.63 -0.65 4.12
CA TRP A 66 -4.36 0.52 3.65
C TRP A 66 -4.75 0.41 2.17
N ALA A 67 -3.81 0.03 1.30
CA ALA A 67 -4.08 -0.16 -0.13
C ALA A 67 -5.16 -1.22 -0.36
N LEU A 68 -5.10 -2.33 0.37
CA LEU A 68 -6.09 -3.40 0.30
C LEU A 68 -7.48 -2.92 0.75
N ALA A 69 -7.55 -2.16 1.85
CA ALA A 69 -8.80 -1.61 2.36
C ALA A 69 -9.49 -0.68 1.34
N GLU A 70 -8.72 0.14 0.62
CA GLU A 70 -9.27 0.98 -0.46
C GLU A 70 -9.81 0.16 -1.62
N GLU A 71 -9.11 -0.90 -2.04
CA GLU A 71 -9.60 -1.81 -3.09
C GLU A 71 -10.91 -2.49 -2.66
N CYS A 72 -10.99 -2.99 -1.43
CA CYS A 72 -12.22 -3.57 -0.89
C CYS A 72 -13.39 -2.58 -0.90
N GLU A 73 -13.16 -1.31 -0.55
CA GLU A 73 -14.20 -0.28 -0.60
C GLU A 73 -14.60 0.08 -2.05
N LYS A 74 -13.68 0.06 -3.01
CA LYS A 74 -14.02 0.20 -4.45
C LYS A 74 -14.94 -0.93 -4.91
N TRP A 75 -14.59 -2.17 -4.59
CA TRP A 75 -15.40 -3.34 -4.94
C TRP A 75 -16.79 -3.30 -4.31
N LYS A 76 -16.87 -2.93 -3.03
CA LYS A 76 -18.15 -2.76 -2.33
C LYS A 76 -19.03 -1.72 -3.00
N LYS A 77 -18.47 -0.55 -3.36
CA LYS A 77 -19.22 0.50 -4.08
C LYS A 77 -19.70 0.03 -5.44
N LEU A 78 -18.83 -0.60 -6.24
CA LEU A 78 -19.19 -1.15 -7.55
C LEU A 78 -20.34 -2.15 -7.43
N TYR A 79 -20.26 -3.08 -6.47
CA TYR A 79 -21.30 -4.06 -6.23
C TYR A 79 -22.65 -3.42 -5.88
N LEU A 80 -22.65 -2.41 -5.01
CA LEU A 80 -23.86 -1.68 -4.64
C LEU A 80 -24.46 -0.93 -5.83
N THR A 81 -23.64 -0.28 -6.67
CA THR A 81 -24.11 0.38 -7.89
C THR A 81 -24.75 -0.60 -8.88
N LEU A 82 -24.14 -1.77 -9.06
CA LEU A 82 -24.66 -2.80 -9.97
C LEU A 82 -26.00 -3.39 -9.50
N ILE A 83 -26.21 -3.50 -8.18
CA ILE A 83 -27.50 -3.92 -7.63
C ILE A 83 -28.57 -2.86 -7.91
N GLN A 84 -28.28 -1.58 -7.64
CA GLN A 84 -29.23 -0.48 -7.85
C GLN A 84 -29.67 -0.38 -9.32
N GLN A 85 -28.75 -0.54 -10.27
CA GLN A 85 -29.06 -0.52 -11.71
C GLN A 85 -29.90 -1.71 -12.19
N LYS A 86 -30.00 -2.79 -11.41
CA LYS A 86 -30.80 -3.97 -11.75
C LYS A 86 -32.23 -3.90 -11.18
N GLU A 87 -32.45 -2.99 -10.22
CA GLU A 87 -33.75 -2.73 -9.61
C GLU A 87 -34.52 -1.60 -10.32
N GLU A 88 -33.85 -0.81 -11.17
CA GLU A 88 -34.42 0.17 -12.12
C GLU A 88 -34.71 -0.45 -13.49
#